data_AF-A0A3R6Z8J9-F1
#
_entry.id   AF-A0A3R6Z8J9-F1
#
_cell.length_a   1.000
_cell.length_b   1.000
_cell.length_c   1.000
_cell.angle_alpha   90.00
_cell.angle_beta   90.00
_cell.angle_gamma   90.00
#
_symmetry.space_group_name_H-M   'P 1'
#
loop_
_entity.id
_entity.type
_entity.pdbx_description
1 polymer ?
#
loop_
_entity_poly.entity_id
_entity_poly.type
_entity_poly.pdbx_seq_one_letter_code
_entity_poly.pdbx_strand_id
1 'polypeptide(L)'
;MTATTFTVGNFKGGVGKTKITTMLAYDSAILRDKKTLVIDLDPQANATTILARTGNISEVNYTITDKIIDRHSNIYKEKLQALHSKFPNKTIDQIASLPKALEFITSQDQSQIPISKVIYNITNNLDLIGCDTSFKNFPDFIQIYSNDEQKQVRFINELIKPIKENYDYIFIDVPPTISAFSDNAMAASDYSIIAFQTQDESLTGVNKYIGYQNFMVDQYNINLQVIAIVACMVEPDDDLDQTIYKEAKEIYGDVVADTIITYQKRIKKYSRQGIHLNKYKNGNFDQWDFKAHNGFNEILNEIEARDKYLRSL
;
A
#
# COMPACT_ATOMS: atom_id res chain seq x y z
N MET A 1 -21.77 -3.58 3.98
CA MET A 1 -20.96 -4.17 2.88
C MET A 1 -19.52 -4.12 3.33
N THR A 2 -18.74 -5.15 3.05
CA THR A 2 -17.29 -5.16 3.35
C THR A 2 -16.56 -4.24 2.38
N ALA A 3 -15.52 -3.53 2.82
CA ALA A 3 -14.72 -2.66 1.95
C ALA A 3 -14.20 -3.39 0.71
N THR A 4 -14.17 -2.71 -0.45
CA THR A 4 -13.38 -3.16 -1.60
C THR A 4 -11.91 -2.86 -1.32
N THR A 5 -11.06 -3.88 -1.36
CA THR A 5 -9.63 -3.75 -1.05
C THR A 5 -8.78 -3.85 -2.33
N PHE A 6 -7.90 -2.87 -2.51
CA PHE A 6 -7.02 -2.73 -3.65
C PHE A 6 -5.55 -2.85 -3.21
N THR A 7 -4.78 -3.71 -3.86
CA THR A 7 -3.31 -3.67 -3.76
C THR A 7 -2.74 -2.96 -4.98
N VAL A 8 -1.85 -1.98 -4.77
CA VAL A 8 -1.16 -1.30 -5.88
C VAL A 8 0.22 -1.91 -6.07
N GLY A 9 0.43 -2.62 -7.17
CA GLY A 9 1.58 -3.51 -7.33
C GLY A 9 2.35 -3.38 -8.64
N ASN A 10 3.64 -3.72 -8.59
CA ASN A 10 4.58 -4.00 -9.68
C ASN A 10 5.95 -4.30 -9.04
N PHE A 11 6.66 -5.30 -9.55
CA PHE A 11 8.02 -5.67 -9.11
C PHE A 11 9.12 -4.79 -9.68
N LYS A 12 8.78 -3.74 -10.44
CA LYS A 12 9.69 -2.66 -10.83
C LYS A 12 9.59 -1.50 -9.82
N GLY A 13 10.75 -1.06 -9.33
CA GLY A 13 10.88 0.13 -8.50
C GLY A 13 10.58 1.40 -9.28
N GLY A 14 10.17 2.47 -8.59
CA GLY A 14 10.02 3.80 -9.21
C GLY A 14 8.80 4.02 -10.10
N VAL A 15 7.98 2.99 -10.36
CA VAL A 15 6.84 3.09 -11.31
C VAL A 15 5.64 3.92 -10.85
N GLY A 16 5.67 4.47 -9.64
CA GLY A 16 4.59 5.33 -9.13
C GLY A 16 3.56 4.66 -8.21
N LYS A 17 3.80 3.42 -7.72
CA LYS A 17 2.89 2.68 -6.81
C LYS A 17 2.36 3.52 -5.65
N THR A 18 3.23 3.94 -4.74
CA THR A 18 2.88 4.80 -3.58
C THR A 18 2.10 6.05 -3.97
N LYS A 19 2.44 6.65 -5.12
CA LYS A 19 1.77 7.85 -5.61
C LYS A 19 0.34 7.54 -6.07
N ILE A 20 0.15 6.45 -6.80
CA ILE A 20 -1.17 5.95 -7.17
C ILE A 20 -1.97 5.59 -5.92
N THR A 21 -1.39 4.82 -4.99
CA THR A 21 -2.04 4.45 -3.72
C THR A 21 -2.56 5.67 -2.97
N THR A 22 -1.67 6.63 -2.69
CA THR A 22 -2.00 7.80 -1.85
C THR A 22 -2.94 8.77 -2.55
N MET A 23 -2.81 8.99 -3.86
CA MET A 23 -3.68 9.89 -4.61
C MET A 23 -5.08 9.29 -4.83
N LEU A 24 -5.18 8.02 -5.24
CA LEU A 24 -6.48 7.35 -5.39
C LEU A 24 -7.23 7.29 -4.06
N ALA A 25 -6.51 7.02 -2.95
CA ALA A 25 -7.13 7.02 -1.63
C ALA A 25 -7.60 8.41 -1.20
N TYR A 26 -6.78 9.44 -1.39
CA TYR A 26 -7.16 10.82 -1.09
C TYR A 26 -8.38 11.26 -1.92
N ASP A 27 -8.39 10.99 -3.22
CA ASP A 27 -9.50 11.39 -4.09
C ASP A 27 -10.77 10.60 -3.82
N SER A 28 -10.65 9.31 -3.44
CA SER A 28 -11.79 8.53 -2.94
C SER A 28 -12.41 9.17 -1.70
N ALA A 29 -11.58 9.59 -0.74
CA ALA A 29 -12.05 10.21 0.49
C ALA A 29 -12.66 11.61 0.28
N ILE A 30 -11.99 12.46 -0.52
CA ILE A 30 -12.29 13.89 -0.62
C ILE A 30 -13.27 14.21 -1.75
N LEU A 31 -13.16 13.54 -2.91
CA LEU A 31 -14.00 13.81 -4.07
C LEU A 31 -15.22 12.90 -4.15
N ARG A 32 -15.17 11.72 -3.53
CA ARG A 32 -16.23 10.69 -3.61
C ARG A 32 -16.91 10.37 -2.30
N ASP A 33 -16.51 11.04 -1.22
CA ASP A 33 -17.05 10.85 0.13
C ASP A 33 -16.99 9.37 0.60
N LYS A 34 -15.95 8.65 0.18
CA LYS A 34 -15.72 7.24 0.55
C LYS A 34 -14.89 7.15 1.82
N LYS A 35 -15.36 6.40 2.82
CA LYS A 35 -14.51 6.06 3.97
C LYS A 35 -13.37 5.18 3.49
N THR A 36 -12.16 5.72 3.53
CA THR A 36 -11.00 5.14 2.87
C THR A 36 -9.88 4.90 3.87
N LEU A 37 -9.29 3.71 3.83
CA LEU A 37 -8.10 3.35 4.61
C LEU A 37 -6.92 3.13 3.68
N VAL A 38 -5.75 3.67 4.03
CA VAL A 38 -4.47 3.27 3.43
C VAL A 38 -3.68 2.42 4.41
N ILE A 39 -3.15 1.30 3.94
CA ILE A 39 -2.25 0.43 4.69
C ILE A 39 -0.90 0.44 3.98
N ASP A 40 0.12 0.97 4.66
CA ASP A 40 1.49 0.96 4.15
C ASP A 40 2.20 -0.32 4.59
N LEU A 41 2.57 -1.17 3.64
CA LEU A 41 3.35 -2.39 3.89
C LEU A 41 4.78 -2.29 3.33
N ASP A 42 5.19 -1.13 2.81
CA ASP A 42 6.57 -0.91 2.37
C ASP A 42 7.41 -0.37 3.54
N PRO A 43 8.41 -1.10 4.07
CA PRO A 43 9.26 -0.61 5.15
C PRO A 43 9.97 0.74 4.89
N GLN A 44 10.00 1.23 3.65
CA GLN A 44 10.43 2.61 3.33
C GLN A 44 9.45 3.69 3.81
N ALA A 45 8.23 3.33 4.20
CA ALA A 45 7.22 4.18 4.83
C ALA A 45 6.88 5.45 4.01
N ASN A 46 6.93 5.34 2.67
CA ASN A 46 6.70 6.49 1.79
C ASN A 46 5.22 6.92 1.83
N ALA A 47 4.26 5.99 1.77
CA ALA A 47 2.84 6.32 1.89
C ALA A 47 2.54 6.91 3.27
N THR A 48 3.09 6.29 4.31
CA THR A 48 3.01 6.75 5.71
C THR A 48 3.45 8.21 5.83
N THR A 49 4.63 8.54 5.30
CA THR A 49 5.18 9.91 5.38
C THR A 49 4.31 10.93 4.63
N ILE A 50 3.81 10.57 3.44
CA ILE A 50 2.98 11.46 2.62
C ILE A 50 1.65 11.75 3.33
N LEU A 51 0.99 10.72 3.83
CA LEU A 51 -0.31 10.85 4.47
C LEU A 51 -0.23 11.46 5.86
N ALA A 52 0.81 11.16 6.65
CA ALA A 52 1.04 11.86 7.91
C ALA A 52 1.19 13.38 7.71
N ARG A 53 1.94 13.81 6.68
CA ARG A 53 2.04 15.23 6.30
C ARG A 53 0.70 15.81 5.86
N THR A 54 -0.08 15.03 5.11
CA THR A 54 -1.43 15.43 4.66
C THR A 54 -2.36 15.72 5.84
N GLY A 55 -2.30 14.89 6.88
CA GLY A 55 -3.11 15.04 8.10
C GLY A 55 -2.49 15.94 9.18
N ASN A 56 -1.37 16.60 8.91
CA ASN A 56 -0.59 17.35 9.90
C ASN A 56 -0.22 16.52 11.15
N ILE A 57 0.02 15.23 10.98
CA ILE A 57 0.46 14.31 12.03
C ILE A 57 1.95 14.50 12.24
N SER A 58 2.35 14.92 13.44
CA SER A 58 3.75 15.14 13.78
C SER A 58 4.56 13.84 13.83
N GLU A 59 3.98 12.78 14.40
CA GLU A 59 4.66 11.50 14.63
C GLU A 59 3.68 10.33 14.54
N VAL A 60 4.13 9.23 13.92
CA VAL A 60 3.41 7.95 13.85
C VAL A 60 4.04 7.01 14.87
N ASN A 61 3.53 7.04 16.10
CA ASN A 61 4.13 6.36 17.27
C ASN A 61 3.82 4.86 17.37
N TYR A 62 2.64 4.47 16.89
CA TYR A 62 2.17 3.10 16.78
C TYR A 62 2.01 2.76 15.30
N THR A 63 2.72 1.76 14.82
CA THR A 63 2.67 1.29 13.42
C THR A 63 2.05 -0.10 13.34
N ILE A 64 1.85 -0.61 12.12
CA ILE A 64 1.43 -2.00 11.92
C ILE A 64 2.35 -3.00 12.63
N THR A 65 3.66 -2.71 12.73
CA THR A 65 4.57 -3.55 13.51
C THR A 65 4.13 -3.63 14.98
N ASP A 66 3.71 -2.52 15.59
CA ASP A 66 3.25 -2.50 16.98
C ASP A 66 1.98 -3.34 17.19
N LYS A 67 1.11 -3.38 16.17
CA LYS A 67 -0.08 -4.22 16.21
C LYS A 67 0.26 -5.72 16.10
N ILE A 68 1.38 -6.08 15.49
CA ILE A 68 1.87 -7.47 15.43
C ILE A 68 2.63 -7.79 16.72
N ILE A 69 3.50 -6.89 17.17
CA ILE A 69 4.38 -7.03 18.33
C ILE A 69 4.39 -5.74 19.12
N ASP A 70 3.93 -5.79 20.37
CA ASP A 70 3.90 -4.61 21.23
C ASP A 70 5.32 -4.20 21.67
N ARG A 71 6.00 -3.40 20.84
CA ARG A 71 7.33 -2.84 21.11
C ARG A 71 7.33 -1.82 22.25
N HIS A 72 6.15 -1.35 22.67
CA HIS A 72 5.99 -0.35 23.73
C HIS A 72 5.86 -0.97 25.12
N SER A 73 5.50 -2.26 25.19
CA SER A 73 5.34 -3.01 26.44
C SER A 73 6.64 -3.13 27.26
N ASN A 74 6.50 -3.18 28.58
CA ASN A 74 7.64 -3.45 29.48
C ASN A 74 8.23 -4.84 29.23
N ILE A 75 7.38 -5.82 28.92
CA ILE A 75 7.79 -7.19 28.59
C ILE A 75 8.73 -7.20 27.37
N TYR A 76 8.40 -6.48 26.31
CA TYR A 76 9.27 -6.36 25.14
C TYR A 76 10.64 -5.77 25.51
N LYS A 77 10.65 -4.69 26.30
CA LYS A 77 11.88 -4.01 26.74
C LYS A 77 12.75 -4.92 27.60
N GLU A 78 12.16 -5.64 28.55
CA GLU A 78 12.86 -6.60 29.42
C GLU A 78 13.45 -7.77 28.62
N LYS A 79 12.68 -8.37 27.70
CA LYS A 79 13.16 -9.45 26.82
C LYS A 79 14.33 -8.98 25.96
N LEU A 80 14.24 -7.77 25.41
CA LEU A 80 15.28 -7.20 24.57
C LEU A 80 16.57 -6.90 25.37
N GLN A 81 16.42 -6.38 26.60
CA GLN A 81 17.55 -6.17 27.52
C GLN A 81 18.22 -7.49 27.92
N ALA A 82 17.44 -8.51 28.28
CA ALA A 82 17.95 -9.83 28.63
C ALA A 82 18.72 -10.48 27.47
N LEU A 83 18.28 -10.24 26.23
CA LEU A 83 18.99 -10.70 25.05
C LEU A 83 20.27 -9.90 24.80
N HIS A 84 20.25 -8.58 25.02
CA HIS A 84 21.43 -7.71 24.96
C HIS A 84 22.53 -8.14 25.91
N SER A 85 22.22 -8.57 27.12
CA SER A 85 23.19 -9.12 28.06
C SER A 85 23.94 -10.36 27.53
N LYS A 86 23.36 -11.09 26.56
CA LYS A 86 24.02 -12.24 25.90
C LYS A 86 24.89 -11.86 24.70
N PHE A 87 24.75 -10.63 24.19
CA PHE A 87 25.50 -10.11 23.04
C PHE A 87 25.99 -8.68 23.32
N PRO A 88 26.88 -8.47 24.31
CA PRO A 88 27.28 -7.13 24.77
C PRO A 88 27.98 -6.28 23.70
N ASN A 89 28.45 -6.89 22.61
CA ASN A 89 29.11 -6.21 21.49
C ASN A 89 28.15 -5.68 20.43
N LYS A 90 26.83 -5.90 20.57
CA LYS A 90 25.81 -5.43 19.63
C LYS A 90 24.91 -4.41 20.30
N THR A 91 24.51 -3.37 19.58
CA THR A 91 23.51 -2.41 20.10
C THR A 91 22.14 -3.07 20.21
N ILE A 92 21.25 -2.47 21.00
CA ILE A 92 19.85 -2.92 21.12
C ILE A 92 19.16 -3.03 19.75
N ASP A 93 19.36 -2.07 18.84
CA ASP A 93 18.78 -2.10 17.50
C ASP A 93 19.36 -3.24 16.63
N GLN A 94 20.65 -3.52 16.77
CA GLN A 94 21.31 -4.64 16.10
C GLN A 94 20.82 -5.98 16.63
N ILE A 95 20.32 -6.02 17.87
CA ILE A 95 19.76 -7.22 18.48
C ILE A 95 18.30 -7.39 18.09
N ALA A 96 17.49 -6.33 18.12
CA ALA A 96 16.09 -6.34 17.70
C ALA A 96 15.89 -6.70 16.21
N SER A 97 16.96 -6.72 15.42
CA SER A 97 16.95 -7.16 14.02
C SER A 97 17.47 -8.58 13.80
N LEU A 98 17.83 -9.32 14.86
CA LEU A 98 18.23 -10.73 14.73
C LEU A 98 16.98 -11.62 14.65
N PRO A 99 16.89 -12.58 13.71
CA PRO A 99 15.76 -13.50 13.63
C PRO A 99 15.49 -14.26 14.94
N LYS A 100 16.55 -14.72 15.62
CA LYS A 100 16.47 -15.37 16.95
C LYS A 100 15.98 -14.42 18.06
N ALA A 101 16.21 -13.12 17.92
CA ALA A 101 15.66 -12.14 18.86
C ALA A 101 14.16 -12.03 18.70
N LEU A 102 13.67 -12.06 17.46
CA LEU A 102 12.24 -12.03 17.19
C LEU A 102 11.57 -13.24 17.81
N GLU A 103 12.06 -14.46 17.60
CA GLU A 103 11.50 -15.67 18.23
C GLU A 103 11.46 -15.59 19.77
N PHE A 104 12.52 -15.08 20.39
CA PHE A 104 12.56 -14.89 21.84
C PHE A 104 11.55 -13.84 22.32
N ILE A 105 11.42 -12.73 21.59
CA ILE A 105 10.56 -11.60 21.93
C ILE A 105 9.08 -11.94 21.69
N THR A 106 8.77 -12.58 20.56
CA THR A 106 7.42 -12.91 20.09
C THR A 106 6.86 -14.21 20.66
N SER A 107 7.67 -14.97 21.43
CA SER A 107 7.21 -16.18 22.10
C SER A 107 5.95 -15.93 22.94
N GLN A 108 4.83 -16.39 22.39
CA GLN A 108 3.50 -16.61 22.99
C GLN A 108 2.60 -15.43 23.40
N ASP A 109 3.01 -14.17 23.26
CA ASP A 109 2.10 -13.03 23.46
C ASP A 109 1.69 -12.40 22.12
N GLN A 110 0.42 -12.58 21.74
CA GLN A 110 -0.19 -11.74 20.70
C GLN A 110 -0.25 -10.30 21.21
N SER A 111 0.16 -9.33 20.39
CA SER A 111 0.08 -7.91 20.76
C SER A 111 -1.35 -7.54 21.17
N GLN A 112 -1.47 -7.07 22.41
CA GLN A 112 -2.72 -6.58 23.00
C GLN A 112 -3.07 -5.15 22.56
N ILE A 113 -2.23 -4.53 21.70
CA ILE A 113 -2.51 -3.21 21.15
C ILE A 113 -3.80 -3.31 20.32
N PRO A 114 -4.85 -2.54 20.61
CA PRO A 114 -6.05 -2.55 19.79
C PRO A 114 -5.74 -1.96 18.41
N ILE A 115 -6.35 -2.50 17.36
CA ILE A 115 -6.10 -2.03 15.99
C ILE A 115 -6.43 -0.54 15.81
N SER A 116 -7.38 0.00 16.59
CA SER A 116 -7.68 1.42 16.60
C SER A 116 -6.51 2.33 17.01
N LYS A 117 -5.52 1.83 17.77
CA LYS A 117 -4.33 2.61 18.14
C LYS A 117 -3.33 2.78 17.00
N VAL A 118 -3.38 1.93 15.98
CA VAL A 118 -2.51 2.03 14.79
C VAL A 118 -3.20 2.69 13.60
N ILE A 119 -4.45 3.11 13.77
CA ILE A 119 -5.23 3.85 12.76
C ILE A 119 -5.13 5.34 13.09
N TYR A 120 -4.64 6.12 12.12
CA TYR A 120 -4.52 7.57 12.22
C TYR A 120 -5.50 8.24 11.29
N ASN A 121 -6.27 9.18 11.83
CA ASN A 121 -7.14 10.01 11.03
C ASN A 121 -6.34 11.07 10.28
N ILE A 122 -6.37 11.01 8.95
CA ILE A 122 -5.70 11.97 8.06
C ILE A 122 -6.65 13.10 7.70
N THR A 123 -7.87 12.75 7.29
CA THR A 123 -9.00 13.66 7.06
C THR A 123 -10.29 12.98 7.51
N ASN A 124 -11.45 13.66 7.41
CA ASN A 124 -12.74 13.09 7.85
C ASN A 124 -13.05 11.68 7.31
N ASN A 125 -12.62 11.37 6.08
CA ASN A 125 -12.88 10.09 5.41
C ASN A 125 -11.61 9.34 4.99
N LEU A 126 -10.43 9.79 5.41
CA LEU A 126 -9.16 9.14 5.07
C LEU A 126 -8.42 8.77 6.34
N ASP A 127 -8.17 7.48 6.52
CA ASP A 127 -7.38 6.94 7.60
C ASP A 127 -6.11 6.26 7.07
N LEU A 128 -5.11 6.11 7.95
CA LEU A 128 -3.82 5.50 7.68
C LEU A 128 -3.49 4.45 8.75
N ILE A 129 -3.12 3.25 8.33
CA ILE A 129 -2.25 2.34 9.08
C ILE A 129 -0.85 2.45 8.48
N GLY A 130 0.04 3.11 9.22
CA GLY A 130 1.42 3.33 8.79
C GLY A 130 2.37 2.21 9.17
N CYS A 131 3.54 2.22 8.55
CA CYS A 131 4.67 1.37 8.90
C CYS A 131 5.94 2.20 9.19
N ASP A 132 6.97 1.51 9.65
CA ASP A 132 8.31 2.05 9.80
C ASP A 132 9.35 1.00 9.36
N THR A 133 10.63 1.35 9.40
CA THR A 133 11.74 0.48 8.98
C THR A 133 11.77 -0.87 9.70
N SER A 134 11.20 -1.00 10.90
CA SER A 134 11.15 -2.28 11.61
C SER A 134 10.26 -3.31 10.93
N PHE A 135 9.32 -2.85 10.09
CA PHE A 135 8.42 -3.73 9.35
C PHE A 135 9.16 -4.61 8.33
N LYS A 136 10.44 -4.31 8.03
CA LYS A 136 11.33 -5.20 7.26
C LYS A 136 11.39 -6.64 7.81
N ASN A 137 11.14 -6.81 9.11
CA ASN A 137 11.16 -8.09 9.81
C ASN A 137 9.82 -8.87 9.68
N PHE A 138 8.82 -8.33 8.96
CA PHE A 138 7.53 -8.98 8.75
C PHE A 138 7.61 -10.44 8.27
N PRO A 139 8.47 -10.81 7.30
CA PRO A 139 8.61 -12.20 6.88
C PRO A 139 9.02 -13.15 8.02
N ASP A 140 9.94 -12.71 8.90
CA ASP A 140 10.35 -13.50 10.06
C ASP A 140 9.19 -13.63 11.05
N PHE A 141 8.42 -12.56 11.25
CA PHE A 141 7.28 -12.57 12.19
C PHE A 141 6.20 -13.56 11.82
N ILE A 142 5.81 -13.61 10.54
CA ILE A 142 4.75 -14.54 10.10
C ILE A 142 5.22 -16.00 10.18
N GLN A 143 6.51 -16.27 9.91
CA GLN A 143 7.08 -17.61 10.05
C GLN A 143 7.07 -18.09 11.50
N ILE A 144 7.37 -17.20 12.46
CA ILE A 144 7.27 -17.51 13.88
C ILE A 144 5.81 -17.68 14.32
N TYR A 145 4.89 -16.89 13.75
CA TYR A 145 3.48 -16.93 14.11
C TYR A 145 2.80 -18.26 13.73
N SER A 146 3.17 -18.84 12.59
CA SER A 146 2.59 -20.10 12.16
C SER A 146 3.51 -20.87 11.23
N ASN A 147 3.56 -22.20 11.37
CA ASN A 147 4.18 -23.09 10.38
C ASN A 147 3.25 -23.40 9.18
N ASP A 148 2.02 -22.87 9.19
CA ASP A 148 1.03 -23.05 8.14
C ASP A 148 1.13 -21.91 7.12
N GLU A 149 1.61 -22.23 5.92
CA GLU A 149 1.82 -21.27 4.83
C GLU A 149 0.53 -20.52 4.44
N GLN A 150 -0.65 -21.19 4.48
CA GLN A 150 -1.92 -20.54 4.18
C GLN A 150 -2.27 -19.44 5.20
N LYS A 151 -1.91 -19.66 6.47
CA LYS A 151 -2.08 -18.66 7.54
C LYS A 151 -1.05 -17.54 7.43
N GLN A 152 0.19 -17.85 7.03
CA GLN A 152 1.23 -16.85 6.81
C GLN A 152 0.84 -15.86 5.70
N VAL A 153 0.33 -16.38 4.57
CA VAL A 153 -0.11 -15.57 3.42
C VAL A 153 -1.35 -14.73 3.75
N ARG A 154 -2.24 -15.20 4.63
CA ARG A 154 -3.47 -14.48 5.02
C ARG A 154 -3.33 -13.62 6.26
N PHE A 155 -2.12 -13.48 6.80
CA PHE A 155 -1.92 -12.84 8.08
C PHE A 155 -2.49 -11.41 8.10
N ILE A 156 -2.16 -10.57 7.10
CA ILE A 156 -2.68 -9.20 7.02
C ILE A 156 -4.20 -9.19 6.79
N ASN A 157 -4.74 -10.09 5.97
CA ASN A 157 -6.18 -10.18 5.75
C ASN A 157 -6.94 -10.44 7.05
N GLU A 158 -6.49 -11.41 7.86
CA GLU A 158 -7.11 -11.70 9.16
C GLU A 158 -6.90 -10.56 10.16
N LEU A 159 -5.75 -9.88 10.12
CA LEU A 159 -5.46 -8.73 10.99
C LEU A 159 -6.46 -7.59 10.78
N ILE A 160 -6.81 -7.29 9.52
CA ILE A 160 -7.67 -6.14 9.16
C ILE A 160 -9.15 -6.50 9.06
N LYS A 161 -9.49 -7.79 9.04
CA LYS A 161 -10.88 -8.28 8.96
C LYS A 161 -11.84 -7.60 9.94
N PRO A 162 -11.50 -7.35 11.23
CA PRO A 162 -12.41 -6.69 12.17
C PRO A 162 -12.74 -5.24 11.83
N ILE A 163 -11.94 -4.58 10.98
CA ILE A 163 -12.13 -3.16 10.61
C ILE A 163 -12.62 -2.98 9.17
N LYS A 164 -12.67 -4.04 8.35
CA LYS A 164 -13.06 -3.95 6.94
C LYS A 164 -14.47 -3.37 6.73
N GLU A 165 -15.38 -3.53 7.68
CA GLU A 165 -16.75 -3.00 7.57
C GLU A 165 -16.85 -1.49 7.85
N ASN A 166 -15.80 -0.88 8.39
CA ASN A 166 -15.79 0.56 8.72
C ASN A 166 -15.44 1.44 7.50
N TYR A 167 -14.98 0.82 6.42
CA TYR A 167 -14.49 1.50 5.22
C TYR A 167 -15.27 1.05 3.99
N ASP A 168 -15.37 1.95 3.02
CA ASP A 168 -15.80 1.63 1.67
C ASP A 168 -14.62 1.07 0.87
N TYR A 169 -13.45 1.71 0.97
CA TYR A 169 -12.23 1.33 0.25
C TYR A 169 -11.02 1.16 1.16
N ILE A 170 -10.18 0.19 0.82
CA ILE A 170 -8.86 -0.01 1.44
C ILE A 170 -7.83 -0.06 0.32
N PHE A 171 -6.77 0.74 0.41
CA PHE A 171 -5.63 0.71 -0.51
C PHE A 171 -4.38 0.22 0.22
N ILE A 172 -3.67 -0.74 -0.35
CA ILE A 172 -2.46 -1.33 0.21
C ILE A 172 -1.25 -0.95 -0.67
N ASP A 173 -0.26 -0.27 -0.08
CA ASP A 173 1.03 0.02 -0.71
C ASP A 173 2.04 -1.09 -0.37
N VAL A 174 2.82 -1.54 -1.36
CA VAL A 174 3.76 -2.65 -1.20
C VAL A 174 5.13 -2.36 -1.82
N PRO A 175 6.21 -2.98 -1.30
CA PRO A 175 7.54 -2.85 -1.88
C PRO A 175 7.61 -3.46 -3.30
N PRO A 176 8.62 -3.09 -4.12
CA PRO A 176 8.78 -3.54 -5.50
C PRO A 176 9.33 -4.97 -5.63
N THR A 177 8.96 -5.90 -4.74
CA THR A 177 9.56 -7.25 -4.68
C THR A 177 8.52 -8.34 -4.50
N ILE A 178 8.78 -9.52 -5.07
CA ILE A 178 8.07 -10.75 -4.70
C ILE A 178 8.53 -11.13 -3.30
N SER A 179 7.61 -11.12 -2.33
CA SER A 179 7.92 -11.28 -0.91
C SER A 179 6.64 -11.42 -0.10
N ALA A 180 6.77 -11.86 1.16
CA ALA A 180 5.64 -11.94 2.10
C ALA A 180 4.76 -10.68 2.17
N PHE A 181 5.33 -9.49 1.92
CA PHE A 181 4.59 -8.22 1.83
C PHE A 181 3.57 -8.21 0.68
N SER A 182 4.02 -8.57 -0.53
CA SER A 182 3.16 -8.63 -1.72
C SER A 182 2.19 -9.80 -1.62
N ASP A 183 2.60 -10.93 -1.07
CA ASP A 183 1.76 -12.12 -0.88
C ASP A 183 0.56 -11.79 0.02
N ASN A 184 0.84 -11.14 1.16
CA ASN A 184 -0.18 -10.74 2.11
C ASN A 184 -1.10 -9.64 1.58
N ALA A 185 -0.56 -8.68 0.83
CA ALA A 185 -1.37 -7.65 0.19
C ALA A 185 -2.32 -8.25 -0.87
N MET A 186 -1.81 -9.17 -1.69
CA MET A 186 -2.62 -9.90 -2.68
C MET A 186 -3.72 -10.70 -2.00
N ALA A 187 -3.39 -11.47 -0.96
CA ALA A 187 -4.37 -12.27 -0.23
C ALA A 187 -5.41 -11.47 0.57
N ALA A 188 -5.13 -10.19 0.87
CA ALA A 188 -6.06 -9.29 1.54
C ALA A 188 -6.93 -8.47 0.58
N SER A 189 -6.63 -8.49 -0.72
CA SER A 189 -7.24 -7.62 -1.73
C SER A 189 -8.25 -8.36 -2.61
N ASP A 190 -9.30 -7.65 -3.03
CA ASP A 190 -10.22 -8.10 -4.08
C ASP A 190 -9.64 -7.80 -5.47
N TYR A 191 -8.93 -6.67 -5.58
CA TYR A 191 -8.40 -6.18 -6.83
C TYR A 191 -6.92 -5.75 -6.75
N SER A 192 -6.20 -5.91 -7.86
CA SER A 192 -4.89 -5.31 -8.07
C SER A 192 -4.94 -4.15 -9.07
N ILE A 193 -4.19 -3.10 -8.75
CA ILE A 193 -3.92 -1.97 -9.65
C ILE A 193 -2.44 -2.05 -10.00
N ILE A 194 -2.11 -2.26 -11.27
CA ILE A 194 -0.73 -2.45 -11.72
C ILE A 194 -0.21 -1.13 -12.28
N ALA A 195 0.75 -0.53 -11.59
CA ALA A 195 1.42 0.69 -12.07
C ALA A 195 2.59 0.32 -12.97
N PHE A 196 2.77 0.96 -14.12
CA PHE A 196 3.97 0.80 -14.94
C PHE A 196 4.44 2.13 -15.52
N GLN A 197 5.75 2.25 -15.76
CA GLN A 197 6.31 3.39 -16.49
C GLN A 197 6.40 3.05 -17.98
N THR A 198 6.35 4.03 -18.86
CA THR A 198 6.41 3.81 -20.31
C THR A 198 7.83 3.83 -20.88
N GLN A 199 8.85 3.51 -20.07
CA GLN A 199 10.24 3.37 -20.50
C GLN A 199 10.54 1.91 -20.91
N ASP A 200 11.64 1.67 -21.63
CA ASP A 200 12.04 0.33 -22.09
C ASP A 200 11.96 -0.76 -20.98
N GLU A 201 11.55 -1.98 -21.38
CA GLU A 201 11.31 -3.16 -20.54
C GLU A 201 10.17 -3.07 -19.50
N SER A 202 9.27 -2.09 -19.59
CA SER A 202 8.26 -1.91 -18.55
C SER A 202 7.07 -2.86 -18.61
N LEU A 203 6.69 -3.34 -19.80
CA LEU A 203 5.64 -4.35 -19.94
C LEU A 203 6.07 -5.72 -19.41
N THR A 204 7.37 -6.01 -19.36
CA THR A 204 7.92 -7.19 -18.70
C THR A 204 7.58 -7.19 -17.19
N GLY A 205 7.58 -6.02 -16.55
CA GLY A 205 7.18 -5.88 -15.15
C GLY A 205 5.70 -6.20 -14.93
N VAL A 206 4.84 -5.74 -15.83
CA VAL A 206 3.39 -6.04 -15.83
C VAL A 206 3.15 -7.54 -15.99
N ASN A 207 3.76 -8.15 -17.01
CA ASN A 207 3.68 -9.60 -17.26
C ASN A 207 4.12 -10.44 -16.05
N LYS A 208 5.25 -10.08 -15.43
CA LYS A 208 5.75 -10.77 -14.22
C LYS A 208 4.77 -10.65 -13.05
N TYR A 209 4.18 -9.48 -12.86
CA TYR A 209 3.21 -9.25 -11.79
C TYR A 209 1.93 -10.08 -11.99
N ILE A 210 1.36 -10.06 -13.21
CA ILE A 210 0.17 -10.87 -13.54
C ILE A 210 0.45 -12.36 -13.38
N GLY A 211 1.59 -12.85 -13.89
CA GLY A 211 1.98 -14.24 -13.73
C GLY A 211 2.09 -14.67 -12.26
N TYR A 212 2.67 -13.83 -11.41
CA TYR A 212 2.74 -14.08 -9.98
C TYR A 212 1.38 -14.02 -9.27
N GLN A 213 0.53 -13.06 -9.64
CA GLN A 213 -0.84 -12.99 -9.15
C GLN A 213 -1.63 -14.25 -9.48
N ASN A 214 -1.54 -14.76 -10.71
CA ASN A 214 -2.22 -16.01 -11.10
C ASN A 214 -1.72 -17.20 -10.28
N PHE A 215 -0.41 -17.29 -10.06
CA PHE A 215 0.17 -18.27 -9.13
C PHE A 215 -0.44 -18.14 -7.73
N MET A 216 -0.57 -16.92 -7.20
CA MET A 216 -1.16 -16.69 -5.87
C MET A 216 -2.63 -17.11 -5.81
N VAL A 217 -3.42 -16.76 -6.82
CA VAL A 217 -4.83 -17.17 -6.97
C VAL A 217 -4.95 -18.70 -6.95
N ASP A 218 -4.16 -19.39 -7.77
CA ASP A 218 -4.24 -20.84 -7.90
C ASP A 218 -3.71 -21.59 -6.67
N GLN A 219 -2.54 -21.21 -6.14
CA GLN A 219 -1.91 -21.92 -5.04
C GLN A 219 -2.61 -21.68 -3.70
N TYR A 220 -3.05 -20.43 -3.47
CA TYR A 220 -3.62 -20.05 -2.19
C TYR A 220 -5.14 -19.98 -2.23
N ASN A 221 -5.80 -20.14 -3.38
CA ASN A 221 -7.25 -19.99 -3.51
C ASN A 221 -7.74 -18.64 -2.95
N ILE A 222 -7.13 -17.55 -3.44
CA ILE A 222 -7.53 -16.17 -3.15
C ILE A 222 -8.36 -15.62 -4.31
N ASN A 223 -9.27 -14.68 -4.02
CA ASN A 223 -10.03 -14.00 -5.05
C ASN A 223 -9.38 -12.65 -5.37
N LEU A 224 -8.53 -12.61 -6.39
CA LEU A 224 -7.81 -11.41 -6.79
C LEU A 224 -7.87 -11.21 -8.30
N GLN A 225 -8.40 -10.08 -8.74
CA GLN A 225 -8.50 -9.73 -10.16
C GLN A 225 -7.75 -8.43 -10.48
N VAL A 226 -7.21 -8.30 -11.69
CA VAL A 226 -6.64 -7.02 -12.13
C VAL A 226 -7.78 -6.08 -12.50
N ILE A 227 -7.93 -4.95 -11.80
CA ILE A 227 -8.99 -3.96 -12.08
C ILE A 227 -8.49 -2.82 -12.98
N ALA A 228 -7.20 -2.53 -12.93
CA ALA A 228 -6.58 -1.48 -13.75
C ALA A 228 -5.08 -1.72 -13.93
N ILE A 229 -4.58 -1.43 -15.13
CA ILE A 229 -3.15 -1.24 -15.42
C ILE A 229 -2.94 0.24 -15.76
N VAL A 230 -2.22 0.96 -14.90
CA VAL A 230 -2.06 2.41 -14.97
C VAL A 230 -0.68 2.76 -15.51
N ALA A 231 -0.66 3.42 -16.67
CA ALA A 231 0.55 3.97 -17.25
C ALA A 231 0.98 5.26 -16.54
N CYS A 232 2.28 5.37 -16.24
CA CYS A 232 2.91 6.54 -15.66
C CYS A 232 3.99 7.08 -16.61
N MET A 233 3.72 8.19 -17.29
CA MET A 233 4.65 8.83 -18.23
C MET A 233 5.48 9.91 -17.55
N VAL A 234 6.77 9.94 -17.85
CA VAL A 234 7.64 11.06 -17.42
C VAL A 234 7.51 12.22 -18.42
N GLU A 235 7.43 11.92 -19.72
CA GLU A 235 7.39 12.90 -20.80
C GLU A 235 6.31 12.51 -21.84
N PRO A 236 5.13 13.17 -21.83
CA PRO A 236 3.97 12.74 -22.63
C PRO A 236 4.16 12.71 -24.15
N ASP A 237 5.16 13.44 -24.65
CA ASP A 237 5.42 13.72 -26.07
C ASP A 237 6.56 12.85 -26.65
N ASP A 238 6.95 11.76 -25.97
CA ASP A 238 7.91 10.79 -26.52
C ASP A 238 7.19 9.72 -27.35
N ASP A 239 7.63 9.53 -28.60
CA ASP A 239 7.11 8.50 -29.52
C ASP A 239 7.23 7.09 -28.92
N LEU A 240 8.26 6.85 -28.10
CA LEU A 240 8.47 5.59 -27.41
C LEU A 240 7.39 5.35 -26.33
N ASP A 241 7.06 6.38 -25.56
CA ASP A 241 6.05 6.31 -24.49
C ASP A 241 4.67 5.93 -25.06
N GLN A 242 4.32 6.52 -26.21
CA GLN A 242 3.07 6.23 -26.92
C GLN A 242 3.05 4.81 -27.53
N THR A 243 4.20 4.33 -28.01
CA THR A 243 4.33 2.98 -28.55
C THR A 243 4.11 1.94 -27.46
N ILE A 244 4.78 2.07 -26.32
CA ILE A 244 4.65 1.16 -25.18
C ILE A 244 3.23 1.17 -24.61
N TYR A 245 2.56 2.32 -24.58
CA TYR A 245 1.17 2.41 -24.16
C TYR A 245 0.23 1.65 -25.12
N LYS A 246 0.41 1.78 -26.44
CA LYS A 246 -0.37 1.03 -27.43
C LYS A 246 -0.14 -0.47 -27.33
N GLU A 247 1.11 -0.91 -27.18
CA GLU A 247 1.45 -2.32 -26.95
C GLU A 247 0.77 -2.87 -25.69
N ALA A 248 0.71 -2.10 -24.60
CA ALA A 248 -0.02 -2.50 -23.41
C ALA A 248 -1.51 -2.73 -23.70
N LYS A 249 -2.16 -1.82 -24.44
CA LYS A 249 -3.57 -1.94 -24.85
C LYS A 249 -3.80 -3.15 -25.76
N GLU A 250 -2.86 -3.45 -26.64
CA GLU A 250 -2.93 -4.64 -27.51
C GLU A 250 -2.82 -5.95 -26.72
N ILE A 251 -1.93 -6.00 -25.72
CA ILE A 251 -1.67 -7.22 -24.93
C ILE A 251 -2.74 -7.46 -23.86
N TYR A 252 -3.11 -6.41 -23.12
CA TYR A 252 -3.95 -6.53 -21.93
C TYR A 252 -5.38 -5.98 -22.11
N GLY A 253 -5.66 -5.31 -23.23
CA GLY A 253 -7.00 -4.83 -23.57
C GLY A 253 -7.53 -3.77 -22.62
N ASP A 254 -8.83 -3.85 -22.32
CA ASP A 254 -9.60 -2.83 -21.60
C ASP A 254 -9.27 -2.70 -20.11
N VAL A 255 -8.43 -3.60 -19.57
CA VAL A 255 -7.91 -3.45 -18.20
C VAL A 255 -6.83 -2.37 -18.11
N VAL A 256 -6.16 -2.03 -19.22
CA VAL A 256 -5.28 -0.86 -19.26
C VAL A 256 -6.15 0.38 -19.15
N ALA A 257 -5.80 1.29 -18.24
CA ALA A 257 -6.52 2.54 -18.08
C ALA A 257 -6.40 3.39 -19.35
N ASP A 258 -7.48 4.06 -19.75
CA ASP A 258 -7.43 5.06 -20.82
C ASP A 258 -6.70 6.33 -20.35
N THR A 259 -6.84 6.66 -19.07
CA THR A 259 -6.13 7.78 -18.46
C THR A 259 -4.70 7.41 -18.08
N ILE A 260 -3.76 8.25 -18.51
CA ILE A 260 -2.33 8.15 -18.19
C ILE A 260 -1.94 9.17 -17.13
N ILE A 261 -1.15 8.75 -16.14
CA ILE A 261 -0.58 9.65 -15.13
C ILE A 261 0.73 10.23 -15.64
N THR A 262 0.74 11.52 -15.93
CA THR A 262 1.93 12.24 -16.39
C THR A 262 2.71 12.86 -15.23
N TYR A 263 4.01 13.07 -15.42
CA TYR A 263 4.82 13.79 -14.44
C TYR A 263 4.29 15.21 -14.22
N GLN A 264 3.97 15.53 -12.98
CA GLN A 264 3.61 16.89 -12.58
C GLN A 264 4.47 17.34 -11.40
N LYS A 265 5.06 18.54 -11.51
CA LYS A 265 5.79 19.20 -10.42
C LYS A 265 4.93 19.31 -9.15
N ARG A 266 3.62 19.51 -9.29
CA ARG A 266 2.66 19.58 -8.18
C ARG A 266 2.61 18.27 -7.39
N ILE A 267 2.43 17.13 -8.05
CA ILE A 267 2.40 15.81 -7.40
C ILE A 267 3.74 15.50 -6.71
N LYS A 268 4.87 15.89 -7.30
CA LYS A 268 6.20 15.76 -6.66
C LYS A 268 6.32 16.58 -5.36
N LYS A 269 5.65 17.74 -5.28
CA LYS A 269 5.65 18.58 -4.07
C LYS A 269 4.81 17.95 -2.95
N TYR A 270 3.74 17.23 -3.26
CA TYR A 270 2.93 16.54 -2.25
C TYR A 270 3.74 15.54 -1.44
N SER A 271 4.76 14.92 -2.03
CA SER A 271 5.69 14.06 -1.28
C SER A 271 6.36 14.77 -0.11
N ARG A 272 6.50 16.10 -0.15
CA ARG A 272 7.11 16.93 0.89
C ARG A 272 6.11 17.70 1.74
N GLN A 273 4.98 18.08 1.16
CA GLN A 273 4.02 19.00 1.76
C GLN A 273 2.76 18.32 2.30
N GLY A 274 2.53 17.05 1.96
CA GLY A 274 1.21 16.43 2.06
C GLY A 274 0.35 16.75 0.84
N ILE A 275 -0.59 15.85 0.56
CA ILE A 275 -1.58 16.00 -0.50
C ILE A 275 -2.62 17.02 -0.03
N HIS A 276 -3.06 17.90 -0.92
CA HIS A 276 -4.09 18.87 -0.62
C HIS A 276 -4.80 19.28 -1.90
N LEU A 277 -6.04 19.74 -1.75
CA LEU A 277 -6.84 20.28 -2.84
C LEU A 277 -7.39 21.64 -2.41
N ASN A 278 -6.61 22.70 -2.62
CA ASN A 278 -6.95 24.03 -2.13
C ASN A 278 -8.04 24.69 -2.96
N LYS A 279 -8.76 25.63 -2.34
CA LYS A 279 -9.70 26.53 -3.01
C LYS A 279 -9.28 27.98 -2.81
N TYR A 280 -9.47 28.79 -3.84
CA TYR A 280 -9.41 30.25 -3.74
C TYR A 280 -10.61 30.79 -2.96
N LYS A 281 -10.57 32.08 -2.59
CA LYS A 281 -11.66 32.76 -1.86
C LYS A 281 -13.01 32.73 -2.60
N ASN A 282 -12.99 32.61 -3.92
CA ASN A 282 -14.20 32.51 -4.74
C ASN A 282 -14.78 31.07 -4.80
N GLY A 283 -14.17 30.11 -4.09
CA GLY A 283 -14.61 28.71 -4.05
C GLY A 283 -14.03 27.82 -5.16
N ASN A 284 -13.40 28.39 -6.19
CA ASN A 284 -12.77 27.62 -7.25
C ASN A 284 -11.52 26.91 -6.71
N PHE A 285 -11.26 25.70 -7.19
CA PHE A 285 -10.03 24.98 -6.85
C PHE A 285 -8.80 25.70 -7.40
N ASP A 286 -7.67 25.57 -6.70
CA ASP A 286 -6.37 25.91 -7.27
C ASP A 286 -6.17 25.10 -8.55
N GLN A 287 -5.90 25.79 -9.66
CA GLN A 287 -5.88 25.16 -10.98
C GLN A 287 -4.83 24.04 -11.08
N TRP A 288 -3.70 24.20 -10.38
CA TRP A 288 -2.62 23.22 -10.42
C TRP A 288 -2.90 22.03 -9.52
N ASP A 289 -3.53 22.25 -8.38
CA ASP A 289 -4.02 21.16 -7.53
C ASP A 289 -5.09 20.38 -8.33
N PHE A 290 -6.10 21.05 -8.88
CA PHE A 290 -7.12 20.43 -9.72
C PHE A 290 -6.53 19.58 -10.85
N LYS A 291 -5.55 20.10 -11.59
CA LYS A 291 -4.86 19.36 -12.66
C LYS A 291 -4.07 18.14 -12.13
N ALA A 292 -3.52 18.23 -10.93
CA ALA A 292 -2.79 17.13 -10.30
C ALA A 292 -3.72 15.97 -9.89
N HIS A 293 -4.96 16.28 -9.50
CA HIS A 293 -5.96 15.30 -9.08
C HIS A 293 -6.75 14.71 -10.26
N ASN A 294 -6.94 15.46 -11.36
CA ASN A 294 -7.82 15.07 -12.47
C ASN A 294 -7.56 13.66 -13.01
N GLY A 295 -6.30 13.31 -13.30
CA GLY A 295 -5.97 11.99 -13.86
C GLY A 295 -6.27 10.83 -12.90
N PHE A 296 -6.09 11.03 -11.59
CA PHE A 296 -6.44 10.01 -10.60
C PHE A 296 -7.95 9.88 -10.46
N ASN A 297 -8.69 10.98 -10.52
CA ASN A 297 -10.15 10.95 -10.49
C ASN A 297 -10.75 10.24 -11.72
N GLU A 298 -10.17 10.42 -12.91
CA GLU A 298 -10.57 9.68 -14.12
C GLU A 298 -10.29 8.19 -13.97
N ILE A 299 -9.11 7.81 -13.47
CA ILE A 299 -8.80 6.39 -13.17
C ILE A 299 -9.80 5.79 -12.18
N LEU A 300 -10.20 6.53 -11.14
CA LEU A 300 -11.23 6.06 -10.21
C LEU A 300 -12.59 5.85 -10.90
N ASN A 301 -12.97 6.68 -11.87
CA ASN A 301 -14.19 6.46 -12.66
C ASN A 301 -14.11 5.14 -13.43
N GLU A 302 -12.97 4.86 -14.06
CA GLU A 302 -12.75 3.60 -14.78
C GLU A 302 -12.80 2.39 -13.84
N ILE A 303 -12.11 2.47 -12.69
CA ILE A 303 -12.09 1.40 -11.68
C ILE A 303 -13.49 1.11 -11.16
N GLU A 304 -14.26 2.14 -10.79
CA GLU A 304 -15.61 1.96 -10.26
C GLU A 304 -16.61 1.42 -11.30
N ALA A 305 -16.47 1.85 -12.57
CA ALA A 305 -17.27 1.30 -13.65
C ALA A 305 -16.98 -0.20 -13.84
N ARG A 306 -15.70 -0.60 -13.82
CA ARG A 306 -15.29 -2.00 -13.91
C ARG A 306 -15.73 -2.81 -12.70
N ASP A 307 -15.55 -2.31 -11.47
CA ASP A 307 -15.98 -2.96 -10.22
C ASP A 307 -17.50 -3.22 -10.25
N LYS A 308 -18.29 -2.20 -10.63
CA LYS A 308 -19.73 -2.33 -10.77
C LYS A 308 -20.13 -3.40 -11.81
N TYR A 309 -19.43 -3.46 -12.95
CA TYR A 309 -19.67 -4.49 -13.96
C TYR A 309 -19.34 -5.89 -13.44
N LEU A 310 -18.16 -6.07 -12.83
CA LEU A 310 -17.71 -7.37 -12.30
C LEU A 310 -18.63 -7.90 -11.18
N ARG A 311 -19.15 -7.01 -10.32
CA ARG A 311 -20.13 -7.38 -9.28
C ARG A 311 -21.54 -7.68 -9.80
N SER A 312 -21.82 -7.38 -11.06
CA SER A 312 -23.12 -7.68 -11.69
C SER A 312 -23.17 -9.04 -12.39
N LEU A 313 -22.01 -9.69 -12.56
CA LEU A 313 -21.86 -11.05 -13.10
C LEU A 313 -22.06 -12.09 -12.00
#